data_AF-C9WMF1-F1
#
_entry.id   AF-C9WMF1-F1
#
_cell.length_a   1.000
_cell.length_b   1.000
_cell.length_c   1.000
_cell.angle_alpha   90.00
_cell.angle_beta   90.00
_cell.angle_gamma   90.00
#
_symmetry.space_group_name_H-M   'P 1'
#
loop_
_entity.id
_entity.type
_entity.pdbx_description
1 polymer ?
#
loop_
_entity_poly.entity_id
_entity_poly.type
_entity_poly.pdbx_seq_one_letter_code
_entity_poly.pdbx_strand_id
1 'polypeptide(L)'
;IMIFEDIETQYPANGGIDDIVKAQAQFLLQFGGVISPGDFIQLAGAVGISNCPGAPRLQFLLGRPNATAPAPDHTIPAPFD
;
A
#
# COMPACT_ATOMS: atom_id res chain seq x y z
N ILE A 1 1.09 -1.83 -6.43
CA ILE A 1 2.01 -2.48 -5.48
C ILE A 1 1.56 -3.84 -4.97
N MET A 2 0.55 -3.98 -4.10
CA MET A 2 0.26 -5.28 -3.46
C MET A 2 -0.19 -6.39 -4.42
N ILE A 3 -0.92 -6.07 -5.50
CA ILE A 3 -1.37 -7.06 -6.51
C ILE A 3 -0.20 -7.58 -7.35
N PHE A 4 0.81 -6.75 -7.59
CA PHE A 4 1.99 -7.05 -8.41
C PHE A 4 3.26 -6.93 -7.56
N GLU A 5 3.23 -7.51 -6.35
CA GLU A 5 4.30 -7.36 -5.37
C GLU A 5 5.63 -7.94 -5.86
N ASP A 6 5.58 -9.01 -6.64
CA ASP A 6 6.72 -9.69 -7.27
C ASP A 6 7.45 -8.83 -8.30
N ILE A 7 6.78 -7.80 -8.81
CA ILE A 7 7.34 -6.83 -9.75
C ILE A 7 7.71 -5.53 -9.03
N GLU A 8 6.74 -4.83 -8.45
CA GLU A 8 6.94 -3.46 -7.96
C GLU A 8 7.87 -3.38 -6.75
N THR A 9 7.94 -4.42 -5.90
CA THR A 9 8.85 -4.41 -4.74
C THR A 9 10.32 -4.65 -5.12
N GLN A 10 10.59 -5.06 -6.36
CA GLN A 10 11.95 -5.28 -6.87
C GLN A 10 12.58 -4.00 -7.45
N TYR A 11 11.79 -2.92 -7.60
CA TYR A 11 12.29 -1.64 -8.07
C TYR A 11 13.24 -1.01 -7.05
N PRO A 12 14.39 -0.45 -7.47
CA PRO A 12 15.38 0.10 -6.52
C PRO A 12 14.82 1.13 -5.54
N ALA A 13 13.91 2.00 -6.01
CA ALA A 13 13.27 3.03 -5.18
C ALA A 13 12.23 2.48 -4.18
N ASN A 14 11.79 1.23 -4.37
CA ASN A 14 10.90 0.51 -3.46
C ASN A 14 11.67 -0.45 -2.52
N GLY A 15 12.98 -0.25 -2.36
CA GLY A 15 13.78 -1.08 -1.47
C GLY A 15 13.25 -1.08 -0.04
N GLY A 16 12.90 -2.27 0.48
CA GLY A 16 12.54 -2.48 1.88
C GLY A 16 11.06 -2.29 2.24
N ILE A 17 10.15 -2.23 1.26
CA ILE A 17 8.69 -2.22 1.53
C ILE A 17 8.01 -3.58 1.28
N ASP A 18 8.76 -4.62 0.91
CA ASP A 18 8.21 -5.96 0.68
C ASP A 18 7.69 -6.61 1.97
N ASP A 19 8.30 -6.29 3.11
CA ASP A 19 7.90 -6.76 4.44
C ASP A 19 6.49 -6.28 4.82
N ILE A 20 6.21 -4.99 4.65
CA ILE A 20 4.91 -4.40 4.98
C ILE A 20 3.84 -4.82 3.98
N VAL A 21 4.19 -4.98 2.70
CA VAL A 21 3.27 -5.50 1.68
C VAL A 21 2.82 -6.91 2.06
N LYS A 22 3.76 -7.81 2.41
CA LYS A 22 3.46 -9.18 2.85
C LYS A 22 2.62 -9.20 4.13
N ALA A 23 2.99 -8.40 5.13
CA ALA A 23 2.25 -8.32 6.38
C ALA A 23 0.80 -7.85 6.17
N GLN A 24 0.59 -6.83 5.33
CA GLN A 24 -0.74 -6.33 5.01
C GLN A 24 -1.56 -7.31 4.16
N ALA A 25 -0.94 -8.00 3.20
CA ALA A 25 -1.61 -9.02 2.39
C ALA A 25 -2.17 -10.15 3.25
N GLN A 26 -1.48 -10.56 4.31
CA GLN A 26 -1.98 -11.55 5.27
C GLN A 26 -3.28 -11.10 5.97
N PHE A 27 -3.37 -9.83 6.37
CA PHE A 27 -4.61 -9.30 6.96
C PHE A 27 -5.77 -9.33 5.96
N LEU A 28 -5.53 -8.90 4.71
CA LEU A 28 -6.56 -8.95 3.66
C LEU A 28 -7.11 -10.36 3.42
N LEU A 29 -6.24 -11.38 3.45
CA LEU A 29 -6.64 -12.78 3.34
C LEU A 29 -7.50 -13.22 4.53
N GLN A 30 -7.17 -12.80 5.75
CA GLN A 30 -7.94 -13.12 6.96
C GLN A 30 -9.35 -12.53 6.95
N PHE A 31 -9.52 -11.34 6.36
CA PHE A 31 -10.82 -10.68 6.24
C PHE A 31 -11.58 -11.03 4.95
N GLY A 32 -11.17 -12.09 4.24
CA GLY A 32 -11.91 -12.65 3.10
C GLY A 32 -11.97 -11.74 1.86
N GLY A 33 -11.02 -10.81 1.71
CA GLY A 33 -10.96 -9.92 0.54
C GLY A 33 -12.17 -8.98 0.39
N VAL A 34 -12.82 -8.63 1.50
CA VAL A 34 -14.01 -7.74 1.50
C VAL A 34 -13.71 -6.34 0.95
N ILE A 35 -12.45 -5.89 1.03
CA ILE A 35 -12.00 -4.62 0.45
C ILE A 35 -10.84 -4.87 -0.52
N SER A 36 -10.69 -4.00 -1.53
CA SER A 36 -9.58 -4.11 -2.48
C SER A 36 -8.23 -3.84 -1.81
N PRO A 37 -7.11 -4.36 -2.34
CA PRO A 37 -5.78 -4.03 -1.85
C PRO A 37 -5.51 -2.52 -1.81
N GLY A 38 -6.00 -1.77 -2.81
CA GLY A 38 -5.86 -0.31 -2.85
C GLY A 38 -6.64 0.40 -1.74
N ASP A 39 -7.85 -0.06 -1.42
CA ASP A 39 -8.63 0.47 -0.30
C ASP A 39 -8.00 0.12 1.05
N PHE A 40 -7.50 -1.12 1.20
CA PHE A 40 -6.82 -1.54 2.42
C PHE A 40 -5.56 -0.72 2.71
N ILE A 41 -4.70 -0.49 1.71
CA ILE A 41 -3.48 0.33 1.87
C ILE A 41 -3.83 1.73 2.40
N GLN A 42 -4.86 2.35 1.83
CA GLN A 42 -5.27 3.72 2.22
C GLN A 42 -5.95 3.76 3.59
N LEU A 43 -6.73 2.73 3.93
CA LEU A 43 -7.30 2.60 5.28
C LEU A 43 -6.20 2.38 6.32
N ALA A 44 -5.26 1.47 6.05
CA ALA A 44 -4.14 1.16 6.92
C ALA A 44 -3.26 2.40 7.17
N GLY A 45 -3.00 3.20 6.14
CA GLY A 45 -2.31 4.49 6.28
C GLY A 45 -3.07 5.48 7.17
N ALA A 46 -4.38 5.62 6.97
CA ALA A 46 -5.22 6.50 7.79
C ALA A 46 -5.27 6.07 9.26
N VAL A 47 -5.37 4.76 9.53
CA VAL A 47 -5.31 4.20 10.88
C VAL A 47 -3.92 4.36 11.48
N GLY A 48 -2.85 4.08 10.72
CA GLY A 48 -1.47 4.18 11.17
C GLY A 48 -1.12 5.59 11.65
N ILE A 49 -1.48 6.61 10.86
CA ILE A 49 -1.26 8.01 11.22
C ILE A 49 -2.13 8.45 12.40
N SER A 50 -3.33 7.87 12.59
CA SER A 50 -4.19 8.21 13.73
C SER A 50 -3.59 7.84 15.10
N ASN A 51 -2.58 6.97 15.12
CA ASN A 51 -1.83 6.61 16.33
C ASN A 51 -0.74 7.62 16.68
N CYS A 52 -0.47 8.60 15.82
CA CYS A 52 0.57 9.61 16.03
C CYS A 52 -0.01 10.88 16.67
N PRO A 53 0.48 11.33 17.85
CA PRO A 53 -0.02 12.55 18.50
C PRO A 53 0.08 13.78 17.59
N GLY A 54 -1.01 14.55 17.50
CA GLY A 54 -1.09 15.76 16.67
C GLY A 54 -1.40 15.50 15.19
N ALA A 55 -1.50 14.24 14.76
CA ALA A 55 -1.89 13.92 13.41
C ALA A 55 -3.36 14.29 13.12
N PRO A 56 -3.68 14.68 11.88
CA PRO A 56 -5.06 14.90 11.48
C PRO A 56 -5.83 13.57 11.36
N ARG A 57 -7.14 13.63 11.49
CA ARG A 57 -8.02 12.53 11.10
C ARG A 57 -8.24 12.57 9.59
N LEU A 58 -7.55 11.69 8.87
CA LEU A 58 -7.68 11.61 7.41
C LEU A 58 -9.08 11.15 6.99
N GLN A 59 -9.57 11.73 5.89
CA GLN A 59 -10.76 11.23 5.22
C GLN A 59 -10.41 9.90 4.53
N PHE A 60 -11.25 8.89 4.75
CA PHE A 60 -11.17 7.63 4.02
C PHE A 60 -12.36 7.49 3.07
N LEU A 61 -12.07 7.23 1.79
CA LEU A 61 -13.04 6.90 0.76
C LEU A 61 -12.76 5.48 0.28
N LEU A 62 -13.84 4.70 0.07
CA LEU A 62 -13.83 3.32 -0.42
C LEU A 62 -14.22 3.31 -1.92
N GLY A 63 -13.75 2.30 -2.66
CA GLY A 63 -14.23 2.00 -4.00
C GLY A 63 -13.10 1.90 -5.03
N ARG A 64 -11.85 1.68 -4.62
CA ARG A 64 -10.73 1.53 -5.56
C ARG A 64 -10.85 0.19 -6.27
N PRO A 65 -10.87 0.15 -7.61
CA PRO A 65 -10.83 -1.11 -8.33
C PRO A 65 -9.47 -1.79 -8.16
N ASN A 66 -9.44 -3.11 -8.34
CA ASN A 66 -8.19 -3.85 -8.38
C ASN A 66 -7.34 -3.39 -9.57
N ALA A 67 -6.03 -3.21 -9.33
CA ALA A 67 -5.08 -2.88 -10.38
C ALA A 67 -5.00 -4.02 -11.40
N THR A 68 -4.85 -3.65 -12.67
CA THR A 68 -4.78 -4.59 -13.81
C THR A 68 -3.40 -4.66 -14.47
N ALA A 69 -2.48 -3.77 -14.09
CA ALA A 69 -1.10 -3.76 -14.52
C ALA A 69 -0.19 -3.20 -13.40
N PRO A 70 1.09 -3.62 -13.34
CA PRO A 70 2.07 -3.01 -12.44
C PRO A 70 2.37 -1.57 -12.87
N ALA A 71 2.74 -0.73 -11.91
CA ALA A 71 3.32 0.57 -12.23
C ALA A 71 4.68 0.41 -12.94
N PRO A 72 5.04 1.29 -13.90
CA PRO A 72 6.40 1.35 -14.43
C PRO A 72 7.42 1.71 -13.33
N ASP A 73 8.66 1.23 -13.48
CA ASP A 73 9.78 1.66 -12.64
C ASP A 73 10.06 3.17 -12.82
N HIS A 74 10.81 3.76 -11.89
CA HIS A 74 11.18 5.18 -11.84
C HIS A 74 10.01 6.17 -11.69
N THR A 75 8.88 5.71 -11.13
CA THR A 75 7.73 6.55 -10.77
C THR A 75 7.73 6.98 -9.30
N ILE A 76 8.67 6.47 -8.51
CA ILE A 76 8.90 6.82 -7.10
C ILE A 76 10.19 7.65 -7.02
N PRO A 77 10.18 8.85 -6.39
CA PRO A 77 11.39 9.64 -6.19
C PRO A 77 12.44 8.90 -5.37
N ALA A 78 13.71 9.06 -5.76
CA ALA A 78 14.85 8.54 -5.02
C ALA A 78 15.52 9.64 -4.19
N PRO A 79 16.19 9.31 -3.08
CA PRO A 79 16.83 10.30 -2.21
C PRO A 79 18.01 11.04 -2.85
N PHE A 80 18.43 10.66 -4.06
CA PHE A 80 19.55 11.22 -4.81
C PHE A 80 19.12 11.80 -6.17
N ASP A 81 17.83 12.06 -6.36
CA ASP A 81 17.30 12.86 -7.47
C ASP A 81 17.73 14.34 -7.38
#